data_AF-A0AAD6AMK3-F1
#
_entry.id   AF-A0AAD6AMK3-F1
#
_cell.length_a   1.000
_cell.length_b   1.000
_cell.length_c   1.000
_cell.angle_alpha   90.00
_cell.angle_beta   90.00
_cell.angle_gamma   90.00
#
_symmetry.space_group_name_H-M   'P 1'
#
loop_
_entity.id
_entity.type
_entity.pdbx_description
1 polymer ?
#
loop_
_entity_poly.entity_id
_entity_poly.type
_entity_poly.pdbx_seq_one_letter_code
_entity_poly.pdbx_strand_id
1 'polypeptide(L)'
;MAELTFPVYSADALVNFFRVEVLTGQEAKHFSKSDLIPVPKPESIQALYMRVLHLLYRFRPELHSMVPLLVNIANPQYHEATLAITSVFMLMRKFLPICLVHDFALSDLLVPKKQRTLTILSAIMNYLHFRKLKMDMIHEKTSKLRADRDQLQALHKGISEAQKKIETLNTIPPEQQVEADELAASLSELQTTTTHKFQESNVTNEVIAELKTKNAEKTQKLVKVDVSNLKEDVSKLRSQIVQSPEELKSQMERMRENVKNIKCTIEDTDGRVVELQSMMQSVTHTEAKLQQMFNLLQDLESSMTNSKQREQERQSEMM
;
A
#
# COMPACT_ATOMS: atom_id res chain seq x y z
N MET A 1 73.35 64.29 9.69
CA MET A 1 73.07 63.17 10.62
C MET A 1 71.67 62.70 10.30
N ALA A 2 71.47 61.43 9.94
CA ALA A 2 70.13 60.93 9.69
C ALA A 2 69.31 61.07 10.98
N GLU A 3 68.16 61.73 10.89
CA GLU A 3 67.24 61.91 12.01
C GLU A 3 66.75 60.52 12.45
N LEU A 4 66.98 60.17 13.72
CA LEU A 4 66.55 58.87 14.22
C LEU A 4 65.03 58.83 14.23
N THR A 5 64.44 57.86 13.54
CA THR A 5 62.98 57.69 13.39
C THR A 5 62.31 57.05 14.61
N PHE A 6 63.08 56.74 15.65
CA PHE A 6 62.64 56.12 16.89
C PHE A 6 63.20 56.86 18.11
N PRO A 7 62.48 56.84 19.25
CA PRO A 7 62.94 57.47 20.48
C PRO A 7 64.20 56.78 21.02
N VAL A 8 65.15 57.58 21.51
CA VAL A 8 66.32 57.09 22.25
C VAL A 8 66.01 57.16 23.75
N TYR A 9 66.07 56.02 24.42
CA TYR A 9 65.71 55.88 25.82
C TYR A 9 66.93 56.03 26.74
N SER A 10 66.67 56.41 28.00
CA SER A 10 67.70 56.47 29.04
C SER A 10 68.17 55.06 29.43
N ALA A 11 69.38 54.96 29.99
CA ALA A 11 69.92 53.69 30.48
C ALA A 11 69.00 53.02 31.51
N ASP A 12 68.33 53.80 32.37
CA ASP A 12 67.39 53.26 33.37
C ASP A 12 66.15 52.64 32.71
N ALA A 13 65.57 53.31 31.70
CA ALA A 13 64.43 52.80 30.97
C ALA A 13 64.77 51.51 30.21
N LEU A 14 65.94 51.47 29.56
CA LEU A 14 66.43 50.27 28.87
C LEU A 14 66.64 49.12 29.85
N VAL A 15 67.32 49.36 30.99
CA VAL A 15 67.52 48.31 32.01
C VAL A 15 66.19 47.74 32.48
N ASN A 16 65.23 48.58 32.83
CA ASN A 16 63.90 48.12 33.26
C ASN A 16 63.20 47.31 32.18
N PHE A 17 63.20 47.79 30.94
CA PHE A 17 62.57 47.08 29.83
C PHE A 17 63.20 45.70 29.59
N PHE A 18 64.52 45.63 29.43
CA PHE A 18 65.19 44.37 29.12
C PHE A 18 65.13 43.37 30.27
N ARG A 19 65.09 43.82 31.53
CA ARG A 19 64.86 42.95 32.69
C ARG A 19 63.49 42.26 32.66
N VAL A 20 62.46 42.96 32.21
CA VAL A 20 61.07 42.48 32.25
C VAL A 20 60.72 41.69 31.00
N GLU A 21 61.12 42.17 29.82
CA GLU A 21 60.60 41.67 28.54
C GLU A 21 61.57 40.72 27.81
N VAL A 22 62.85 40.65 28.21
CA VAL A 22 63.88 39.91 27.44
C VAL A 22 64.71 38.96 28.29
N LEU A 23 65.29 39.44 29.38
CA LEU A 23 66.17 38.66 30.26
C LEU A 23 65.35 37.74 31.18
N THR A 24 65.98 36.66 31.67
CA THR A 24 65.30 35.68 32.52
C THR A 24 66.06 35.33 33.78
N GLY A 25 65.33 35.08 34.88
CA GLY A 25 65.89 34.56 36.12
C GLY A 25 67.00 35.43 36.70
N GLN A 26 68.20 34.86 36.87
CA GLN A 26 69.35 35.55 37.45
C GLN A 26 69.94 36.63 36.52
N GLU A 27 69.82 36.48 35.20
CA GLU A 27 70.32 37.46 34.23
C GLU A 27 69.62 38.81 34.43
N ALA A 28 68.30 38.79 34.60
CA ALA A 28 67.51 40.00 34.85
C ALA A 28 67.88 40.66 36.18
N LYS A 29 68.19 39.87 37.23
CA LYS A 29 68.57 40.42 38.54
C LYS A 29 69.92 41.14 38.48
N HIS A 30 70.89 40.56 37.77
CA HIS A 30 72.26 41.10 37.71
C HIS A 30 72.43 42.21 36.68
N PHE A 31 71.66 42.22 35.59
CA PHE A 31 71.77 43.26 34.56
C PHE A 31 71.38 44.62 35.13
N SER A 32 72.28 45.60 35.07
CA SER A 32 72.16 46.89 35.77
C SER A 32 72.61 48.05 34.89
N LYS A 33 72.39 49.28 35.37
CA LYS A 33 72.87 50.49 34.68
C LYS A 33 74.39 50.50 34.48
N SER A 34 75.14 49.88 35.39
CA SER A 34 76.61 49.79 35.32
C SER A 34 77.12 48.94 34.16
N ASP A 35 76.26 48.12 33.56
CA ASP A 35 76.60 47.29 32.40
C ASP A 35 76.48 48.07 31.08
N LEU A 36 75.79 49.22 31.11
CA LEU A 36 75.57 50.09 29.95
C LEU A 36 76.38 51.39 30.02
N ILE A 37 76.59 51.93 31.21
CA ILE A 37 77.27 53.22 31.42
C ILE A 37 78.21 53.17 32.63
N PRO A 38 79.30 53.98 32.65
CA PRO A 38 79.73 54.94 31.62
C PRO A 38 80.33 54.27 30.38
N VAL A 39 80.87 53.05 30.51
CA VAL A 39 81.40 52.24 29.43
C VAL A 39 80.61 50.92 29.41
N PRO A 40 79.93 50.58 28.30
CA PRO A 40 79.20 49.32 28.24
C PRO A 40 80.15 48.11 28.34
N LYS A 41 79.75 47.09 29.08
CA LYS A 41 80.54 45.85 29.23
C LYS A 41 80.30 44.94 28.01
N PRO A 42 81.33 44.57 27.23
CA PRO A 42 81.17 43.74 26.04
C PRO A 42 80.37 42.46 26.29
N GLU A 43 80.66 41.76 27.38
CA GLU A 43 80.04 40.48 27.75
C GLU A 43 78.54 40.65 28.02
N SER A 44 78.17 41.73 28.73
CA SER A 44 76.76 42.05 29.01
C SER A 44 76.00 42.41 27.75
N ILE A 45 76.61 43.17 26.83
CA ILE A 45 75.97 43.56 25.55
C ILE A 45 75.81 42.34 24.64
N GLN A 46 76.83 41.49 24.54
CA GLN A 46 76.79 40.24 23.78
C GLN A 46 75.70 39.31 24.31
N ALA A 47 75.63 39.11 25.63
CA ALA A 47 74.60 38.30 26.27
C ALA A 47 73.19 38.86 25.99
N LEU A 48 73.03 40.17 26.05
CA LEU A 48 71.75 40.82 25.77
C LEU A 48 71.31 40.61 24.32
N TYR A 49 72.20 40.81 23.34
CA TYR A 49 71.90 40.55 21.94
C TYR A 49 71.62 39.07 21.66
N MET A 50 72.36 38.14 22.28
CA MET A 50 72.04 36.72 22.21
C MET A 50 70.63 36.42 22.72
N ARG A 51 70.22 37.07 23.83
CA ARG A 51 68.87 36.90 24.38
C ARG A 51 67.78 37.47 23.46
N VAL A 52 68.03 38.62 22.84
CA VAL A 52 67.14 39.20 21.82
C VAL A 52 66.98 38.26 20.63
N LEU A 53 68.09 37.72 20.10
CA LEU A 53 68.06 36.75 19.01
C LEU A 53 67.35 35.45 19.42
N HIS A 54 67.53 34.99 20.65
CA HIS A 54 66.83 33.82 21.19
C HIS A 54 65.32 34.05 21.23
N LEU A 55 64.89 35.22 21.71
CA LEU A 55 63.48 35.61 21.76
C LEU A 55 62.82 35.64 20.38
N LEU A 56 63.54 36.15 19.37
CA LEU A 56 62.99 36.40 18.04
C LEU A 56 63.11 35.20 17.09
N TYR A 57 64.24 34.50 17.12
CA TYR A 57 64.59 33.45 16.14
C TYR A 57 64.77 32.08 16.77
N ARG A 58 64.54 31.92 18.09
CA ARG A 58 64.91 30.71 18.85
C ARG A 58 66.40 30.36 18.68
N PHE A 59 67.22 31.39 18.51
CA PHE A 59 68.66 31.27 18.36
C PHE A 59 69.27 30.54 19.56
N ARG A 60 70.15 29.60 19.27
CA ARG A 60 70.92 28.82 20.22
C ARG A 60 72.37 28.84 19.76
N PRO A 61 73.31 29.45 20.50
CA PRO A 61 74.70 29.54 20.09
C PRO A 61 75.28 28.20 19.63
N GLU A 62 74.90 27.11 20.31
CA GLU A 62 75.36 25.74 20.08
C GLU A 62 74.94 25.17 18.72
N LEU A 63 73.83 25.66 18.15
CA LEU A 63 73.33 25.23 16.84
C LEU A 63 73.82 26.09 15.68
N HIS A 64 74.36 27.27 15.98
CA HIS A 64 74.71 28.28 14.98
C HIS A 64 76.21 28.55 14.93
N SER A 65 77.00 27.96 15.82
CA SER A 65 78.47 27.94 15.80
C SER A 65 79.03 26.84 14.89
N MET A 66 78.20 26.16 14.11
CA MET A 66 78.64 25.13 13.16
C MET A 66 79.58 25.73 12.10
N VAL A 67 80.82 25.25 12.07
CA VAL A 67 81.79 25.56 11.02
C VAL A 67 81.18 25.13 9.69
N PRO A 68 81.06 26.03 8.69
CA PRO A 68 80.65 25.61 7.35
C PRO A 68 81.59 24.50 6.86
N LEU A 69 81.04 23.38 6.40
CA LEU A 69 81.78 22.19 5.93
C LEU A 69 82.87 22.50 4.88
N LEU A 70 82.81 23.68 4.27
CA LEU A 70 83.74 24.20 3.28
C LEU A 70 85.06 24.74 3.87
N VAL A 71 85.15 24.95 5.18
CA VAL A 71 86.34 25.56 5.80
C VAL A 71 87.15 24.46 6.51
N ASN A 72 88.28 24.07 5.91
CA ASN A 72 89.25 23.16 6.53
C ASN A 72 90.03 23.90 7.63
N ILE A 73 89.40 24.13 8.77
CA ILE A 73 90.00 24.79 9.92
C ILE A 73 90.77 23.75 10.73
N ALA A 74 92.08 23.95 10.88
CA ALA A 74 92.88 23.16 11.80
C ALA A 74 92.45 23.45 13.25
N ASN A 75 92.10 22.41 14.01
CA ASN A 75 91.63 22.49 15.39
C ASN A 75 90.36 23.35 15.60
N PRO A 76 89.19 22.91 15.10
CA PRO A 76 87.91 23.63 15.22
C PRO A 76 87.53 24.02 16.65
N GLN A 77 87.95 23.24 17.65
CA GLN A 77 87.67 23.47 19.06
C GLN A 77 88.19 24.82 19.60
N TYR A 78 89.28 25.35 19.06
CA TYR A 78 89.81 26.66 19.50
C TYR A 78 89.05 27.84 18.89
N HIS A 79 88.17 27.59 17.92
CA HIS A 79 87.42 28.62 17.21
C HIS A 79 85.97 28.75 17.67
N GLU A 80 85.50 27.90 18.58
CA GLU A 80 84.11 27.85 19.02
C GLU A 80 83.59 29.19 19.55
N ALA A 81 84.35 29.85 20.43
CA ALA A 81 83.99 31.16 20.97
C ALA A 81 83.91 32.25 19.88
N THR A 82 84.88 32.26 18.96
CA THR A 82 84.91 33.19 17.82
C THR A 82 83.73 32.96 16.87
N LEU A 83 83.38 31.69 16.63
CA LEU A 83 82.24 31.31 15.79
C LEU A 83 80.92 31.76 16.43
N ALA A 84 80.75 31.56 17.75
CA ALA A 84 79.57 32.03 18.46
C ALA A 84 79.36 33.55 18.32
N ILE A 85 80.42 34.35 18.54
CA ILE A 85 80.36 35.82 18.39
C ILE A 85 80.10 36.21 16.94
N THR A 86 80.73 35.53 15.97
CA THR A 86 80.52 35.78 14.54
C THR A 86 79.08 35.50 14.14
N SER A 87 78.48 34.42 14.65
CA SER A 87 77.09 34.08 14.38
C SER A 87 76.13 35.10 14.98
N VAL A 88 76.40 35.61 16.19
CA VAL A 88 75.65 36.73 16.78
C VAL A 88 75.77 37.97 15.90
N PHE A 89 76.97 38.35 15.48
CA PHE A 89 77.19 39.50 14.60
C PHE A 89 76.41 39.39 13.29
N MET A 90 76.50 38.24 12.62
CA MET A 90 75.84 38.00 11.34
C MET A 90 74.32 38.05 11.45
N LEU A 91 73.75 37.52 12.53
CA LEU A 91 72.31 37.58 12.78
C LEU A 91 71.85 38.97 13.19
N MET A 92 72.59 39.67 14.05
CA MET A 92 72.29 41.05 14.42
C MET A 92 72.33 41.97 13.19
N ARG A 93 73.30 41.80 12.27
CA ARG A 93 73.32 42.55 10.99
C ARG A 93 72.10 42.31 10.11
N LYS A 94 71.50 41.12 10.17
CA LYS A 94 70.26 40.82 9.44
C LYS A 94 69.02 41.38 10.16
N PHE A 95 69.04 41.36 11.49
CA PHE A 95 67.92 41.78 12.32
C PHE A 95 67.80 43.30 12.48
N LEU A 96 68.89 43.99 12.77
CA LEU A 96 68.89 45.43 13.10
C LEU A 96 68.35 46.36 12.00
N PRO A 97 68.45 46.06 10.69
CA PRO A 97 67.75 46.81 9.66
C PRO A 97 66.23 46.87 9.87
N ILE A 98 65.63 45.84 10.48
CA ILE A 98 64.19 45.81 10.84
C ILE A 98 63.91 46.79 11.98
N CYS A 99 64.90 47.03 12.84
CA CYS A 99 64.87 48.06 13.89
C CYS A 99 65.32 49.44 13.39
N LEU A 100 65.54 49.61 12.08
CA LEU A 100 66.02 50.85 11.45
C LEU A 100 67.47 51.24 11.82
N VAL A 101 68.30 50.24 12.15
CA VAL A 101 69.75 50.40 12.34
C VAL A 101 70.48 49.60 11.26
N HIS A 102 71.08 50.29 10.30
CA HIS A 102 71.67 49.67 9.09
C HIS A 102 73.20 49.50 9.15
N ASP A 103 73.88 50.22 10.03
CA ASP A 103 75.33 50.36 10.06
C ASP A 103 76.00 49.53 11.17
N PHE A 104 75.33 48.48 11.67
CA PHE A 104 75.84 47.64 12.77
C PHE A 104 77.21 47.02 12.43
N ALA A 105 78.19 47.24 13.30
CA ALA A 105 79.58 46.86 13.10
C ALA A 105 80.06 45.91 14.21
N LEU A 106 81.14 45.17 13.95
CA LEU A 106 81.69 44.23 14.93
C LEU A 106 82.19 44.95 16.19
N SER A 107 82.60 46.22 16.08
CA SER A 107 82.93 47.07 17.23
C SER A 107 81.75 47.24 18.21
N ASP A 108 80.50 47.14 17.73
CA ASP A 108 79.32 47.27 18.59
C ASP A 108 79.11 46.06 19.51
N LEU A 109 79.84 44.97 19.25
CA LEU A 109 79.89 43.75 20.09
C LEU A 109 81.18 43.69 20.91
N LEU A 110 82.33 43.99 20.30
CA LEU A 110 83.63 43.80 20.93
C LEU A 110 84.08 45.00 21.77
N VAL A 111 83.78 46.21 21.31
CA VAL A 111 84.19 47.47 21.97
C VAL A 111 83.00 48.45 21.96
N PRO A 112 81.90 48.10 22.65
CA PRO A 112 80.66 48.87 22.59
C PRO A 112 80.87 50.29 23.14
N LYS A 113 80.38 51.29 22.40
CA LYS A 113 80.44 52.70 22.81
C LYS A 113 79.10 53.13 23.40
N LYS A 114 79.13 53.80 24.57
CA LYS A 114 77.95 54.25 25.33
C LYS A 114 76.79 54.75 24.44
N GLN A 115 77.01 55.83 23.69
CA GLN A 115 75.92 56.46 22.93
C GLN A 115 75.34 55.51 21.87
N ARG A 116 76.22 54.77 21.20
CA ARG A 116 75.84 53.84 20.13
C ARG A 116 75.06 52.63 20.67
N THR A 117 75.52 52.06 21.79
CA THR A 117 74.81 50.98 22.48
C THR A 117 73.42 51.40 22.92
N LEU A 118 73.26 52.58 23.53
CA LEU A 118 71.95 53.09 23.93
C LEU A 118 71.01 53.28 22.73
N THR A 119 71.51 53.81 21.61
CA THR A 119 70.73 53.94 20.37
C THR A 119 70.27 52.59 19.84
N ILE A 120 71.18 51.60 19.74
CA ILE A 120 70.84 50.25 19.24
C ILE A 120 69.81 49.59 20.15
N LEU A 121 70.01 49.63 21.47
CA LEU A 121 69.08 49.04 22.43
C LEU A 121 67.70 49.73 22.41
N SER A 122 67.68 51.05 22.18
CA SER A 122 66.42 51.79 22.02
C SER A 122 65.67 51.38 20.75
N ALA A 123 66.40 51.17 19.65
CA ALA A 123 65.84 50.67 18.40
C ALA A 123 65.20 49.28 18.57
N ILE A 124 65.91 48.38 19.27
CA ILE A 124 65.42 47.03 19.60
C ILE A 124 64.18 47.10 20.50
N MET A 125 64.21 47.94 21.54
CA MET A 125 63.07 48.15 22.44
C MET A 125 61.83 48.63 21.67
N ASN A 126 61.99 49.61 20.78
CA ASN A 126 60.91 50.11 19.94
C ASN A 126 60.31 49.01 19.05
N TYR A 127 61.16 48.20 18.39
CA TYR A 127 60.70 47.07 17.60
C TYR A 127 59.96 46.02 18.44
N LEU A 128 60.46 45.70 19.63
CA LEU A 128 59.83 44.70 20.51
C LEU A 128 58.47 45.16 21.01
N HIS A 129 58.29 46.45 21.32
CA HIS A 129 56.99 47.02 21.60
C HIS A 129 56.02 46.88 20.42
N PHE A 130 56.47 47.26 19.21
CA PHE A 130 55.66 47.09 18.00
C PHE A 130 55.28 45.63 17.77
N ARG A 131 56.24 44.71 17.92
CA ARG A 131 56.01 43.27 17.78
C ARG A 131 55.00 42.76 18.79
N LYS A 132 55.07 43.17 20.06
CA LYS A 132 54.12 42.78 21.11
C LYS A 132 52.69 43.18 20.73
N LEU A 133 52.50 44.45 20.35
CA LEU A 133 51.20 44.96 19.89
C LEU A 133 50.65 44.17 18.68
N LYS A 134 51.51 43.83 17.72
CA LYS A 134 51.10 43.02 16.56
C LYS A 134 50.83 41.56 16.89
N MET A 135 51.58 40.97 17.83
CA MET A 135 51.39 39.59 18.27
C MET A 135 50.04 39.41 18.97
N ASP A 136 49.61 40.37 19.80
CA ASP A 136 48.30 40.29 20.46
C ASP A 136 47.17 40.25 19.43
N MET A 137 47.23 41.10 18.40
CA MET A 137 46.26 41.12 17.30
C MET A 137 46.29 39.84 16.45
N ILE A 138 47.47 39.26 16.22
CA ILE A 138 47.61 37.98 15.48
C ILE A 138 47.08 36.82 16.34
N HIS A 139 47.33 36.85 17.64
CA HIS A 139 46.91 35.81 18.57
C HIS A 139 45.39 35.70 18.62
N GLU A 140 44.68 36.83 18.73
CA GLU A 140 43.21 36.87 18.68
C GLU A 140 42.67 36.20 17.41
N LYS A 141 43.20 36.58 16.23
CA LYS A 141 42.79 36.00 14.94
C LYS A 141 43.11 34.51 14.84
N THR A 142 44.27 34.10 15.33
CA THR A 142 44.71 32.70 15.30
C THR A 142 43.86 31.83 16.22
N SER A 143 43.48 32.34 17.39
CA SER A 143 42.59 31.66 18.33
C SER A 143 41.20 31.47 17.75
N LYS A 144 40.63 32.48 17.07
CA LYS A 144 39.36 32.35 16.35
C LYS A 144 39.44 31.31 15.24
N LEU A 145 40.47 31.38 14.39
CA LEU A 145 40.68 30.41 13.31
C LEU A 145 40.82 28.98 13.83
N ARG A 146 41.44 28.78 14.99
CA ARG A 146 41.51 27.47 15.65
C ARG A 146 40.11 26.98 16.06
N ALA A 147 39.33 27.83 16.72
CA ALA A 147 37.97 27.48 17.13
C ALA A 147 37.07 27.11 15.93
N ASP A 148 37.13 27.89 14.84
CA ASP A 148 36.39 27.61 13.62
C ASP A 148 36.81 26.27 12.99
N ARG A 149 38.12 25.95 13.03
CA ARG A 149 38.65 24.67 12.54
C ARG A 149 38.17 23.49 13.39
N ASP A 150 38.16 23.64 14.71
CA ASP A 150 37.68 22.61 15.64
C ASP A 150 36.17 22.36 15.44
N GLN A 151 35.38 23.42 15.24
CA GLN A 151 33.96 23.32 14.91
C GLN A 151 33.73 22.62 13.56
N LEU A 152 34.50 22.96 12.53
CA LEU A 152 34.43 22.30 11.23
C LEU A 152 34.75 20.80 11.34
N GLN A 153 35.76 20.44 12.13
CA GLN A 153 36.12 19.04 12.37
C GLN A 153 35.00 18.28 13.10
N ALA A 154 34.36 18.90 14.09
CA ALA A 154 33.22 18.31 14.79
C ALA A 154 32.01 18.10 13.85
N LEU A 155 31.71 19.08 12.98
CA LEU A 155 30.65 18.97 11.99
C LEU A 155 30.94 17.85 10.98
N HIS A 156 32.15 17.75 10.44
CA HIS A 156 32.53 16.67 9.53
C HIS A 156 32.40 15.29 10.19
N LYS A 157 32.80 15.17 11.47
CA LYS A 157 32.60 13.93 12.22
C LYS A 157 31.11 13.59 12.36
N GLY A 158 30.27 14.57 12.71
CA GLY A 158 28.82 14.39 12.80
C GLY A 158 28.17 14.01 11.46
N ILE A 159 28.61 14.61 10.35
CA ILE A 159 28.15 14.25 9.00
C ILE A 159 28.52 12.79 8.69
N SER A 160 29.76 12.37 8.97
CA SER A 160 30.20 10.99 8.73
C SER A 160 29.41 9.97 9.56
N GLU A 161 29.12 10.28 10.83
CA GLU A 161 28.30 9.44 11.71
C GLU A 161 26.85 9.36 11.20
N ALA A 162 26.27 10.48 10.78
CA ALA A 162 24.93 10.51 10.20
C ALA A 162 24.85 9.72 8.90
N GLN A 163 25.87 9.82 8.02
CA GLN A 163 25.96 9.05 6.78
C GLN A 163 26.00 7.55 7.06
N LYS A 164 26.82 7.11 8.03
CA LYS A 164 26.84 5.69 8.45
C LYS A 164 25.48 5.24 8.95
N LYS A 165 24.78 6.08 9.74
CA LYS A 165 23.45 5.76 10.23
C LYS A 165 22.43 5.64 9.10
N ILE A 166 22.48 6.53 8.11
CA ILE A 166 21.64 6.46 6.91
C ILE A 166 21.93 5.17 6.15
N GLU A 167 23.20 4.82 5.95
CA GLU A 167 23.60 3.59 5.29
C GLU A 167 23.04 2.36 6.01
N THR A 168 23.18 2.28 7.34
CA THR A 168 22.61 1.18 8.14
C THR A 168 21.09 1.09 8.10
N LEU A 169 20.39 2.22 7.94
CA LEU A 169 18.92 2.25 7.86
C LEU A 169 18.42 1.91 6.44
N ASN A 170 19.19 2.26 5.40
CA ASN A 170 18.86 1.97 4.01
C ASN A 170 19.23 0.55 3.59
N THR A 171 20.13 -0.11 4.31
CA THR A 171 20.34 -1.55 4.16
C THR A 171 19.16 -2.28 4.76
N ILE A 172 18.26 -2.79 3.92
CA ILE A 172 17.25 -3.76 4.31
C ILE A 172 18.01 -4.98 4.86
N PRO A 173 17.79 -5.39 6.12
CA PRO A 173 18.40 -6.58 6.67
C PRO A 173 18.13 -7.76 5.74
N PRO A 174 19.12 -8.62 5.45
CA PRO A 174 18.92 -9.77 4.58
C PRO A 174 17.78 -10.67 5.08
N GLU A 175 17.56 -10.73 6.39
CA GLU A 175 16.43 -11.44 7.01
C GLU A 175 15.07 -10.88 6.57
N GLN A 176 14.92 -9.56 6.49
CA GLN A 176 13.67 -8.91 6.04
C GLN A 176 13.48 -9.05 4.52
N GLN A 177 14.56 -9.10 3.74
CA GLN A 177 14.48 -9.36 2.31
C GLN A 177 14.03 -10.80 2.05
N VAL A 178 14.59 -11.78 2.77
CA VAL A 178 14.19 -13.19 2.67
C VAL A 178 12.72 -13.36 3.09
N GLU A 179 12.30 -12.76 4.20
CA GLU A 179 10.90 -12.80 4.65
C GLU A 179 9.96 -12.15 3.62
N ALA A 180 10.34 -11.01 3.03
CA ALA A 180 9.56 -10.36 1.98
C ALA A 180 9.44 -11.22 0.71
N ASP A 181 10.51 -11.90 0.32
CA ASP A 181 10.52 -12.80 -0.84
C ASP A 181 9.67 -14.06 -0.58
N GLU A 182 9.72 -14.64 0.62
CA GLU A 182 8.86 -15.77 1.04
C GLU A 182 7.37 -15.39 1.06
N LEU A 183 7.05 -14.19 1.56
CA LEU A 183 5.69 -13.65 1.53
C LEU A 183 5.22 -13.37 0.10
N ALA A 184 6.07 -12.82 -0.75
CA ALA A 184 5.75 -12.59 -2.16
C ALA A 184 5.50 -13.91 -2.92
N ALA A 185 6.30 -14.94 -2.66
CA ALA A 185 6.09 -16.28 -3.19
C ALA A 185 4.75 -16.87 -2.73
N SER A 186 4.45 -16.80 -1.43
CA SER A 186 3.18 -17.27 -0.85
C SER A 186 1.97 -16.52 -1.41
N LEU A 187 2.08 -15.20 -1.63
CA LEU A 187 1.03 -14.39 -2.25
C LEU A 187 0.80 -14.78 -3.71
N SER A 188 1.87 -15.04 -4.47
CA SER A 188 1.78 -15.50 -5.85
C SER A 188 1.12 -16.88 -5.96
N GLU A 189 1.51 -17.82 -5.10
CA GLU A 189 0.86 -19.14 -5.01
C GLU A 189 -0.62 -19.04 -4.61
N LEU A 190 -0.94 -18.17 -3.65
CA LEU A 190 -2.33 -17.94 -3.26
C LEU A 190 -3.14 -17.30 -4.39
N GLN A 191 -2.55 -16.37 -5.13
CA GLN A 191 -3.20 -15.71 -6.26
C GLN A 191 -3.46 -16.69 -7.41
N THR A 192 -2.48 -17.51 -7.75
CA THR A 192 -2.63 -18.57 -8.78
C THR A 192 -3.68 -19.59 -8.36
N THR A 193 -3.66 -20.04 -7.10
CA THR A 193 -4.67 -20.96 -6.55
C THR A 193 -6.08 -20.35 -6.56
N THR A 194 -6.20 -19.09 -6.15
CA THR A 194 -7.48 -18.35 -6.18
C THR A 194 -8.01 -18.24 -7.61
N THR A 195 -7.14 -17.90 -8.56
CA THR A 195 -7.51 -17.75 -9.97
C THR A 195 -7.95 -19.10 -10.55
N HIS A 196 -7.24 -20.18 -10.25
CA HIS A 196 -7.62 -21.53 -10.66
C HIS A 196 -8.97 -21.94 -10.09
N LYS A 197 -9.20 -21.76 -8.78
CA LYS A 197 -10.50 -22.04 -8.15
C LYS A 197 -11.63 -21.21 -8.73
N PHE A 198 -11.37 -19.95 -9.09
CA PHE A 198 -12.37 -19.11 -9.75
C PHE A 198 -12.72 -19.63 -11.15
N GLN A 199 -11.71 -20.07 -11.92
CA GLN A 199 -11.94 -20.72 -13.23
C GLN A 199 -12.75 -22.01 -13.09
N GLU A 200 -12.39 -22.89 -12.14
CA GLU A 200 -13.15 -24.12 -11.86
C GLU A 200 -14.59 -23.80 -11.45
N SER A 201 -14.80 -22.78 -10.62
CA SER A 201 -16.14 -22.33 -10.24
C SER A 201 -16.94 -21.83 -11.44
N ASN A 202 -16.31 -21.11 -12.38
CA ASN A 202 -16.98 -20.65 -13.60
C ASN A 202 -17.36 -21.81 -14.51
N VAL A 203 -16.44 -22.77 -14.73
CA VAL A 203 -16.74 -23.99 -15.49
C VAL A 203 -17.89 -24.77 -14.84
N THR A 204 -17.87 -24.90 -13.51
CA THR A 204 -18.96 -25.57 -12.79
C THR A 204 -20.28 -24.81 -12.94
N ASN A 205 -20.26 -23.48 -12.88
CA ASN A 205 -21.44 -22.65 -13.10
C ASN A 205 -21.98 -22.77 -14.53
N GLU A 206 -21.11 -22.85 -15.54
CA GLU A 206 -21.49 -23.11 -16.93
C GLU A 206 -22.15 -24.48 -17.08
N VAL A 207 -21.56 -25.53 -16.50
CA VAL A 207 -22.16 -26.88 -16.47
C VAL A 207 -23.51 -26.88 -15.75
N ILE A 208 -23.64 -26.16 -14.63
CA ILE A 208 -24.91 -26.00 -13.93
C ILE A 208 -25.94 -25.27 -14.82
N ALA A 209 -25.54 -24.22 -15.54
CA ALA A 209 -26.42 -23.49 -16.44
C ALA A 209 -26.88 -24.37 -17.62
N GLU A 210 -25.97 -25.16 -18.20
CA GLU A 210 -26.30 -26.15 -19.23
C GLU A 210 -27.26 -27.22 -18.70
N LEU A 211 -27.01 -27.77 -17.52
CA LEU A 211 -27.88 -28.76 -16.89
C LEU A 211 -29.25 -28.18 -16.57
N LYS A 212 -29.33 -26.93 -16.08
CA LYS A 212 -30.60 -26.22 -15.87
C LYS A 212 -31.36 -26.05 -17.19
N THR A 213 -30.66 -25.70 -18.28
CA THR A 213 -31.26 -25.55 -19.61
C THR A 213 -31.77 -26.88 -20.14
N LYS A 214 -30.95 -27.95 -20.11
CA LYS A 214 -31.37 -29.31 -20.48
C LYS A 214 -32.54 -29.80 -19.64
N ASN A 215 -32.55 -29.50 -18.35
CA ASN A 215 -33.65 -29.88 -17.48
C ASN A 215 -34.92 -29.10 -17.84
N ALA A 216 -34.84 -27.79 -18.07
CA ALA A 216 -35.98 -26.98 -18.53
C ALA A 216 -36.53 -27.46 -19.89
N GLU A 217 -35.65 -27.80 -20.85
CA GLU A 217 -36.05 -28.40 -22.12
C GLU A 217 -36.72 -29.76 -21.93
N LYS A 218 -36.19 -30.63 -21.07
CA LYS A 218 -36.78 -31.94 -20.77
C LYS A 218 -38.14 -31.79 -20.09
N THR A 219 -38.27 -30.89 -19.11
CA THR A 219 -39.53 -30.55 -18.46
C THR A 219 -40.53 -29.99 -19.49
N GLN A 220 -40.11 -29.09 -20.38
CA GLN A 220 -40.96 -28.56 -21.44
C GLN A 220 -41.42 -29.66 -22.41
N LYS A 221 -40.54 -30.59 -22.79
CA LYS A 221 -40.90 -31.75 -23.63
C LYS A 221 -41.88 -32.67 -22.91
N LEU A 222 -41.66 -32.97 -21.63
CA LEU A 222 -42.60 -33.75 -20.80
C LEU A 222 -43.98 -33.06 -20.74
N VAL A 223 -44.02 -31.78 -20.36
CA VAL A 223 -45.27 -31.01 -20.32
C VAL A 223 -45.94 -30.97 -21.69
N LYS A 224 -45.18 -30.85 -22.79
CA LYS A 224 -45.75 -30.88 -24.15
C LYS A 224 -46.33 -32.24 -24.51
N VAL A 225 -45.69 -33.34 -24.10
CA VAL A 225 -46.21 -34.70 -24.26
C VAL A 225 -47.46 -34.90 -23.40
N ASP A 226 -47.42 -34.51 -22.12
CA ASP A 226 -48.56 -34.60 -21.22
C ASP A 226 -49.74 -33.75 -21.69
N VAL A 227 -49.49 -32.54 -22.20
CA VAL A 227 -50.51 -31.68 -22.81
C VAL A 227 -51.04 -32.28 -24.11
N SER A 228 -50.20 -32.96 -24.89
CA SER A 228 -50.64 -33.66 -26.12
C SER A 228 -51.50 -34.88 -25.79
N ASN A 229 -51.10 -35.67 -24.80
CA ASN A 229 -51.85 -36.81 -24.28
C ASN A 229 -53.18 -36.34 -23.68
N LEU A 230 -53.17 -35.29 -22.84
CA LEU A 230 -54.39 -34.69 -22.30
C LEU A 230 -55.27 -34.09 -23.39
N LYS A 231 -54.70 -33.51 -24.46
CA LYS A 231 -55.48 -33.07 -25.63
C LYS A 231 -56.10 -34.25 -26.39
N GLU A 232 -55.41 -35.37 -26.47
CA GLU A 232 -55.92 -36.61 -27.07
C GLU A 232 -57.02 -37.24 -26.19
N ASP A 233 -56.86 -37.22 -24.87
CA ASP A 233 -57.88 -37.68 -23.94
C ASP A 233 -59.08 -36.73 -23.93
N VAL A 234 -58.86 -35.41 -24.01
CA VAL A 234 -59.93 -34.43 -24.20
C VAL A 234 -60.61 -34.63 -25.54
N SER A 235 -59.91 -34.93 -26.64
CA SER A 235 -60.57 -35.19 -27.93
C SER A 235 -61.34 -36.51 -27.94
N LYS A 236 -60.82 -37.56 -27.29
CA LYS A 236 -61.56 -38.81 -27.04
C LYS A 236 -62.80 -38.56 -26.19
N LEU A 237 -62.67 -37.87 -25.06
CA LEU A 237 -63.80 -37.51 -24.20
C LEU A 237 -64.79 -36.59 -24.94
N ARG A 238 -64.32 -35.64 -25.76
CA ARG A 238 -65.18 -34.75 -26.56
C ARG A 238 -65.87 -35.46 -27.73
N SER A 239 -65.35 -36.61 -28.16
CA SER A 239 -66.04 -37.53 -29.08
C SER A 239 -67.03 -38.46 -28.39
N GLN A 240 -66.89 -38.65 -27.07
CA GLN A 240 -67.84 -39.39 -26.21
C GLN A 240 -68.89 -38.47 -25.56
N ILE A 241 -68.64 -37.17 -25.49
CA ILE A 241 -69.56 -36.14 -25.02
C ILE A 241 -70.39 -35.64 -26.20
N VAL A 242 -71.70 -35.88 -26.13
CA VAL A 242 -72.72 -35.50 -27.10
C VAL A 242 -72.61 -34.00 -27.46
N GLN A 243 -72.50 -33.70 -28.77
CA GLN A 243 -72.28 -32.35 -29.32
C GLN A 243 -73.46 -31.37 -29.21
N SER A 244 -74.59 -31.73 -28.57
CA SER A 244 -75.71 -30.81 -28.40
C SER A 244 -76.61 -31.16 -27.20
N PRO A 245 -76.33 -30.61 -26.01
CA PRO A 245 -77.20 -30.71 -24.83
C PRO A 245 -78.56 -30.02 -25.02
N GLU A 246 -78.64 -29.00 -25.88
CA GLU A 246 -79.88 -28.29 -26.21
C GLU A 246 -80.81 -29.12 -27.10
N GLU A 247 -80.26 -29.97 -27.97
CA GLU A 247 -81.05 -30.88 -28.80
C GLU A 247 -81.57 -32.08 -28.01
N LEU A 248 -80.79 -32.56 -27.01
CA LEU A 248 -81.24 -33.58 -26.07
C LEU A 248 -82.38 -33.06 -25.16
N LYS A 249 -82.34 -31.80 -24.75
CA LYS A 249 -83.41 -31.16 -23.94
C LYS A 249 -84.70 -31.00 -24.75
N SER A 250 -84.63 -30.67 -26.04
CA SER A 250 -85.83 -30.61 -26.91
C SER A 250 -86.36 -32.00 -27.31
N GLN A 251 -85.51 -33.03 -27.38
CA GLN A 251 -85.96 -34.41 -27.54
C GLN A 251 -86.62 -34.95 -26.26
N MET A 252 -86.09 -34.64 -25.08
CA MET A 252 -86.71 -35.05 -23.81
C MET A 252 -88.10 -34.46 -23.61
N GLU A 253 -88.32 -33.16 -23.92
CA GLU A 253 -89.67 -32.58 -23.86
C GLU A 253 -90.61 -33.18 -24.90
N ARG A 254 -90.15 -33.39 -26.15
CA ARG A 254 -90.94 -34.12 -27.16
C ARG A 254 -91.29 -35.55 -26.72
N MET A 255 -90.38 -36.24 -26.05
CA MET A 255 -90.63 -37.60 -25.56
C MET A 255 -91.57 -37.61 -24.36
N ARG A 256 -91.56 -36.56 -23.52
CA ARG A 256 -92.50 -36.37 -22.42
C ARG A 256 -93.92 -36.08 -22.91
N GLU A 257 -94.05 -35.25 -23.95
CA GLU A 257 -95.31 -34.98 -24.65
C GLU A 257 -95.83 -36.24 -25.37
N ASN A 258 -94.95 -37.01 -26.03
CA ASN A 258 -95.32 -38.28 -26.65
C ASN A 258 -95.76 -39.33 -25.64
N VAL A 259 -95.09 -39.46 -24.49
CA VAL A 259 -95.51 -40.38 -23.43
C VAL A 259 -96.87 -39.97 -22.85
N LYS A 260 -97.15 -38.67 -22.72
CA LYS A 260 -98.46 -38.17 -22.30
C LYS A 260 -99.55 -38.46 -23.34
N ASN A 261 -99.27 -38.26 -24.63
CA ASN A 261 -100.19 -38.59 -25.72
C ASN A 261 -100.43 -40.10 -25.85
N ILE A 262 -99.40 -40.93 -25.69
CA ILE A 262 -99.51 -42.39 -25.68
C ILE A 262 -100.35 -42.86 -24.49
N LYS A 263 -100.22 -42.21 -23.32
CA LYS A 263 -101.04 -42.54 -22.15
C LYS A 263 -102.52 -42.18 -22.38
N CYS A 264 -102.81 -41.03 -22.99
CA CYS A 264 -104.18 -40.66 -23.38
C CYS A 264 -104.75 -41.59 -24.46
N THR A 265 -103.96 -42.03 -25.46
CA THR A 265 -104.47 -42.97 -26.46
C THR A 265 -104.67 -44.36 -25.90
N ILE A 266 -103.89 -44.81 -24.91
CA ILE A 266 -104.14 -46.07 -24.21
C ILE A 266 -105.45 -45.99 -23.41
N GLU A 267 -105.70 -44.90 -22.68
CA GLU A 267 -106.96 -44.72 -21.94
C GLU A 267 -108.19 -44.65 -22.87
N ASP A 268 -108.09 -44.00 -24.03
CA ASP A 268 -109.15 -43.95 -25.05
C ASP A 268 -109.38 -45.32 -25.73
N THR A 269 -108.30 -46.08 -25.95
CA THR A 269 -108.37 -47.43 -26.54
C THR A 269 -108.94 -48.43 -25.54
N ASP A 270 -108.59 -48.36 -24.25
CA ASP A 270 -109.19 -49.18 -23.20
C ASP A 270 -110.69 -48.88 -23.03
N GLY A 271 -111.09 -47.60 -23.14
CA GLY A 271 -112.51 -47.22 -23.18
C GLY A 271 -113.26 -47.88 -24.32
N ARG A 272 -112.68 -47.89 -25.53
CA ARG A 272 -113.26 -48.55 -26.71
C ARG A 272 -113.28 -50.08 -26.60
N VAL A 273 -112.31 -50.69 -25.92
CA VAL A 273 -112.29 -52.14 -25.69
C VAL A 273 -113.42 -52.57 -24.74
N VAL A 274 -113.70 -51.79 -23.69
CA VAL A 274 -114.82 -52.06 -22.77
C VAL A 274 -116.17 -51.92 -23.47
N GLU A 275 -116.35 -50.90 -24.32
CA GLU A 275 -117.58 -50.75 -25.12
C GLU A 275 -117.77 -51.91 -26.11
N LEU A 276 -116.72 -52.32 -26.82
CA LEU A 276 -116.76 -53.47 -27.74
C LEU A 276 -117.04 -54.79 -27.01
N GLN A 277 -116.53 -54.99 -25.79
CA GLN A 277 -116.84 -56.15 -24.95
C GLN A 277 -118.32 -56.18 -24.51
N SER A 278 -118.89 -55.03 -24.16
CA SER A 278 -120.31 -54.92 -23.80
C SER A 278 -121.22 -55.24 -25.01
N MET A 279 -120.83 -54.78 -26.20
CA MET A 279 -121.55 -55.08 -27.45
C MET A 279 -121.46 -56.57 -27.83
N MET A 280 -120.31 -57.21 -27.60
CA MET A 280 -120.12 -58.64 -27.85
C MET A 280 -120.95 -59.52 -26.90
N GLN A 281 -121.13 -59.09 -25.65
CA GLN A 281 -122.03 -59.75 -24.69
C GLN A 281 -123.50 -59.63 -25.10
N SER A 282 -123.93 -58.51 -25.69
CA SER A 282 -125.31 -58.40 -26.20
C SER A 282 -125.55 -59.30 -27.41
N VAL A 283 -124.58 -59.41 -28.33
CA VAL A 283 -124.67 -60.30 -29.50
C VAL A 283 -124.77 -61.77 -29.07
N THR A 284 -123.90 -62.22 -28.16
CA THR A 284 -123.95 -63.60 -27.64
C THR A 284 -125.24 -63.92 -26.87
N HIS A 285 -125.81 -62.96 -26.14
CA HIS A 285 -127.12 -63.14 -25.51
C HIS A 285 -128.27 -63.26 -26.52
N THR A 286 -128.16 -62.57 -27.66
CA THR A 286 -129.17 -62.62 -28.73
C THR A 286 -129.07 -63.92 -29.52
N GLU A 287 -127.85 -64.40 -29.76
CA GLU A 287 -127.56 -65.71 -30.37
C GLU A 287 -128.13 -66.87 -29.55
N ALA A 288 -127.96 -66.84 -28.23
CA ALA A 288 -128.53 -67.85 -27.34
C ALA A 288 -130.08 -67.89 -27.40
N LYS A 289 -130.73 -66.74 -27.51
CA LYS A 289 -132.20 -66.66 -27.67
C LYS A 289 -132.67 -67.19 -29.03
N LEU A 290 -131.92 -66.91 -30.10
CA LEU A 290 -132.20 -67.46 -31.43
C LEU A 290 -132.05 -68.98 -31.44
N GLN A 291 -131.00 -69.52 -30.81
CA GLN A 291 -130.81 -70.97 -30.68
C GLN A 291 -131.96 -71.63 -29.91
N GLN A 292 -132.46 -70.98 -28.86
CA GLN A 292 -133.58 -71.47 -28.08
C GLN A 292 -134.90 -71.48 -28.88
N MET A 293 -135.15 -70.44 -29.68
CA MET A 293 -136.27 -70.42 -30.62
C MET A 293 -136.15 -71.47 -31.73
N PHE A 294 -134.94 -71.72 -32.21
CA PHE A 294 -134.68 -72.74 -33.23
C PHE A 294 -135.02 -74.14 -32.72
N ASN A 295 -134.63 -74.47 -31.48
CA ASN A 295 -135.00 -75.74 -30.85
C ASN A 295 -136.52 -75.87 -30.67
N LEU A 296 -137.21 -74.79 -30.29
CA LEU A 296 -138.66 -74.79 -30.14
C LEU A 296 -139.39 -75.04 -31.47
N LEU A 297 -138.87 -74.48 -32.57
CA LEU A 297 -139.39 -74.71 -33.92
C LEU A 297 -139.15 -76.17 -34.37
N GLN A 298 -138.01 -76.75 -34.04
CA GLN A 298 -137.68 -78.14 -34.35
C GLN A 298 -138.55 -79.14 -33.57
N ASP A 299 -138.89 -78.83 -32.33
CA ASP A 299 -139.86 -79.60 -31.53
C ASP A 299 -141.29 -79.49 -32.10
N LEU A 300 -141.65 -78.33 -32.65
CA LEU A 300 -142.96 -78.11 -33.28
C LEU A 300 -143.06 -78.82 -34.64
N GLU A 301 -141.97 -78.84 -35.41
CA GLU A 301 -141.86 -79.60 -36.66
C GLU A 301 -141.98 -81.10 -36.39
N SER A 302 -141.23 -81.64 -35.44
CA SER A 302 -141.31 -83.06 -35.07
C SER A 302 -142.69 -83.46 -34.50
N SER A 303 -143.36 -82.55 -33.78
CA SER A 303 -144.76 -82.74 -33.35
C SER A 303 -145.72 -82.80 -34.54
N MET A 304 -145.57 -81.90 -35.53
CA MET A 304 -146.39 -81.89 -36.75
C MET A 304 -146.22 -83.17 -37.59
N THR A 305 -144.99 -83.64 -37.78
CA THR A 305 -144.71 -84.85 -38.57
C THR A 305 -145.32 -86.09 -37.91
N ASN A 306 -145.25 -86.18 -36.57
CA ASN A 306 -145.91 -87.24 -35.81
C ASN A 306 -147.44 -87.19 -35.89
N SER A 307 -148.06 -86.00 -35.92
CA SER A 307 -149.51 -85.89 -36.11
C SER A 307 -149.96 -86.30 -37.52
N LYS A 308 -149.22 -85.88 -38.58
CA LYS A 308 -149.53 -86.27 -39.97
C LYS A 308 -149.41 -87.77 -40.20
N GLN A 309 -148.45 -88.43 -39.55
CA GLN A 309 -148.25 -89.88 -39.70
C GLN A 309 -149.38 -90.69 -39.03
N ARG A 310 -149.92 -90.22 -37.89
CA ARG A 310 -151.11 -90.82 -37.24
C ARG A 310 -152.42 -90.57 -37.98
N GLU A 311 -152.49 -89.54 -38.81
CA GLU A 311 -153.64 -89.28 -39.70
C GLU A 311 -153.62 -90.21 -40.93
N GLN A 312 -152.42 -90.48 -41.48
CA GLN A 312 -152.25 -91.42 -42.59
C GLN A 312 -152.50 -92.88 -42.18
N GLU A 313 -152.07 -93.29 -40.99
CA GLU A 313 -152.37 -94.64 -40.46
C GLU A 313 -153.88 -94.86 -40.23
N ARG A 314 -154.67 -93.80 -39.96
CA ARG A 314 -156.13 -93.90 -39.79
C ARG A 314 -156.93 -93.89 -41.10
N GLN A 315 -156.35 -93.48 -42.23
CA GLN A 315 -157.03 -93.52 -43.53
C GLN A 315 -156.77 -94.80 -44.32
N SER A 316 -155.69 -95.53 -44.05
CA SER A 316 -155.44 -96.85 -44.67
C SER A 316 -156.16 -98.02 -43.99
N GLU A 317 -156.83 -97.81 -42.84
CA GLU A 317 -157.75 -98.80 -42.23
C GLU A 317 -159.19 -98.67 -42.73
N MET A 318 -159.47 -97.79 -43.71
CA MET A 318 -160.83 -97.54 -44.22
C MET A 318 -160.90 -97.47 -45.76
N MET A 319 -160.19 -98.37 -46.44
CA MET A 319 -160.50 -98.90 -47.80
C MET A 319 -159.83 -100.26 -47.98
#